data_AF-M2Q8E0-F1
#
_entry.id   AF-M2Q8E0-F1
#
_cell.length_a   1.000
_cell.length_b   1.000
_cell.length_c   1.000
_cell.angle_alpha   90.00
_cell.angle_beta   90.00
_cell.angle_gamma   90.00
#
_symmetry.space_group_name_H-M   'P 1'
#
loop_
_entity.id
_entity.type
_entity.pdbx_description
1 polymer ?
#
loop_
_entity_poly.entity_id
_entity_poly.type
_entity_poly.pdbx_seq_one_letter_code
_entity_poly.pdbx_strand_id
1 'polypeptide(L)'
;MGQLNQPSNLVDRVSKVERALEAFRKLSGLTSAIIRRGGITLLDDSFLKVVDDQGTQILYIGPNSEGKQVVSLARENGSVVLQSSYFAGQPFFAMRDQHNVILFSDNAAGSGGMARPWLPIPMYPRFVTHDEGAVDPGLGYTYSSMWIDNGAIATEQVLWRGSASVLHKFVQVTGGWGRAAGSSHVPRYRLKFNGTTVGTWTATDSIGATVGPYDISAFLDQNNVAVELTCSLDTGGTGGTLCQIDSVYMRQ
;
A
#
# COMPACT_ATOMS: atom_id res chain seq x y z
N MET A 1 30.45 78.80 -3.36
CA MET A 1 29.12 78.18 -3.59
C MET A 1 29.01 77.86 -5.08
N GLY A 2 29.41 76.66 -5.48
CA GLY A 2 29.48 76.24 -6.88
C GLY A 2 28.11 75.78 -7.41
N GLN A 3 27.81 76.19 -8.65
CA GLN A 3 26.54 76.03 -9.35
C GLN A 3 25.95 74.60 -9.25
N LEU A 4 24.72 74.53 -8.72
CA LEU A 4 24.03 73.29 -8.39
C LEU A 4 23.06 72.78 -9.46
N ASN A 5 23.07 73.35 -10.68
CA ASN A 5 22.19 72.91 -11.77
C ASN A 5 22.84 73.20 -13.13
N GLN A 6 23.69 72.29 -13.61
CA GLN A 6 24.05 72.25 -15.03
C GLN A 6 23.08 71.31 -15.76
N PRO A 7 22.46 71.73 -16.89
CA PRO A 7 21.52 70.93 -17.67
C PRO A 7 22.08 69.56 -18.10
N SER A 8 23.40 69.46 -18.29
CA SER A 8 24.12 68.22 -18.60
C SER A 8 23.91 67.11 -17.57
N ASN A 9 23.80 67.46 -16.27
CA ASN A 9 23.63 66.50 -15.19
C ASN A 9 22.21 65.91 -15.14
N LEU A 10 21.21 66.65 -15.64
CA LEU A 10 19.85 66.14 -15.78
C LEU A 10 19.74 65.19 -16.98
N VAL A 11 20.38 65.52 -18.10
CA VAL A 11 20.42 64.65 -19.29
C VAL A 11 21.09 63.32 -18.97
N ASP A 12 22.23 63.33 -18.29
CA ASP A 12 22.94 62.11 -17.88
C ASP A 12 22.12 61.23 -16.92
N ARG A 13 21.33 61.85 -16.03
CA ARG A 13 20.43 61.12 -15.12
C ARG A 13 19.26 60.50 -15.88
N VAL A 14 18.67 61.22 -16.84
CA VAL A 14 17.59 60.68 -17.69
C VAL A 14 18.11 59.50 -18.52
N SER A 15 19.28 59.63 -19.15
CA SER A 15 19.87 58.54 -19.93
C SER A 15 20.22 57.30 -19.08
N LYS A 16 20.65 57.48 -17.83
CA LYS A 16 20.86 56.36 -16.89
C LYS A 16 19.55 55.68 -16.50
N VAL A 17 18.48 56.47 -16.28
CA VAL A 17 17.15 55.94 -15.97
C VAL A 17 16.55 55.21 -17.16
N GLU A 18 16.71 55.72 -18.38
CA GLU A 18 16.26 55.05 -19.61
C GLU A 18 16.98 53.72 -19.83
N ARG A 19 18.30 53.66 -19.63
CA ARG A 19 19.05 52.40 -19.70
C ARG A 19 18.63 51.40 -18.62
N ALA A 20 18.36 51.88 -17.41
CA ALA A 20 17.85 51.03 -16.33
C ALA A 20 16.43 50.50 -16.65
N LEU A 21 15.59 51.33 -17.29
CA LEU A 21 14.24 50.95 -17.71
C LEU A 21 14.28 49.96 -18.89
N GLU A 22 15.19 50.12 -19.86
CA GLU A 22 15.41 49.14 -20.93
C GLU A 22 15.94 47.82 -20.40
N ALA A 23 16.87 47.85 -19.44
CA ALA A 23 17.37 46.65 -18.77
C ALA A 23 16.25 45.95 -17.98
N PHE A 24 15.41 46.72 -17.29
CA PHE A 24 14.24 46.21 -16.58
C PHE A 24 13.20 45.60 -17.54
N ARG A 25 12.94 46.24 -18.69
CA ARG A 25 12.05 45.70 -19.73
C ARG A 25 12.58 44.41 -20.37
N LYS A 26 13.91 44.28 -20.52
CA LYS A 26 14.55 43.03 -20.97
C LYS A 26 14.42 41.91 -19.92
N LEU A 27 14.42 42.23 -18.63
CA LEU A 27 14.20 41.28 -17.54
C LEU A 27 12.72 40.90 -17.36
N SER A 28 11.79 41.86 -17.56
CA SER A 28 10.35 41.63 -17.43
C SER A 28 9.70 41.00 -18.67
N GLY A 29 10.49 40.74 -19.72
CA GLY A 29 10.02 40.31 -21.05
C GLY A 29 10.45 38.90 -21.46
N LEU A 30 10.70 37.99 -20.52
CA LEU A 30 10.87 36.56 -20.83
C LEU A 30 9.50 35.92 -21.13
N THR A 31 8.86 36.32 -22.23
CA THR A 31 7.57 35.81 -22.68
C THR A 31 7.64 34.37 -23.20
N SER A 32 8.84 33.84 -23.48
CA SER A 32 9.11 32.40 -23.60
C SER A 32 10.62 32.17 -23.61
N ALA A 33 11.13 31.30 -22.72
CA ALA A 33 12.50 30.83 -22.78
C ALA A 33 12.49 29.40 -23.33
N ILE A 34 12.91 29.22 -24.59
CA ILE A 34 13.05 27.89 -25.21
C ILE A 34 14.52 27.47 -25.09
N ILE A 35 14.80 26.50 -24.23
CA ILE A 35 16.13 25.90 -24.09
C ILE A 35 16.31 24.87 -25.20
N ARG A 36 16.99 25.25 -26.29
CA ARG A 36 17.19 24.38 -27.47
C ARG A 36 18.32 23.35 -27.28
N ARG A 37 19.33 23.66 -26.48
CA ARG A 37 20.47 22.80 -26.10
C ARG A 37 20.98 23.22 -24.71
N GLY A 38 21.37 22.26 -23.87
CA GLY A 38 21.74 22.49 -22.46
C GLY A 38 20.72 21.91 -21.47
N GLY A 39 20.86 22.21 -20.17
CA GLY A 39 19.94 21.79 -19.11
C GLY A 39 19.78 22.87 -18.04
N ILE A 40 18.68 22.81 -17.30
CA ILE A 40 18.47 23.64 -16.10
C ILE A 40 18.95 22.85 -14.90
N THR A 41 19.87 23.40 -14.13
CA THR A 41 20.25 22.88 -12.80
C THR A 41 19.83 23.91 -11.76
N LEU A 42 19.02 23.48 -10.80
CA LEU A 42 18.58 24.29 -9.66
C LEU A 42 19.48 23.93 -8.46
N LEU A 43 20.10 24.94 -7.82
CA LEU A 43 21.01 24.79 -6.69
C LEU A 43 20.43 25.41 -5.42
N ASP A 44 20.96 25.07 -4.25
CA ASP A 44 20.66 25.74 -2.97
C ASP A 44 19.17 25.89 -2.66
N ASP A 45 18.44 24.76 -2.60
CA ASP A 45 17.00 24.73 -2.30
C ASP A 45 16.12 25.55 -3.28
N SER A 46 16.64 25.84 -4.47
CA SER A 46 15.87 26.42 -5.57
C SER A 46 14.73 25.50 -6.00
N PHE A 47 13.64 26.11 -6.46
CA PHE A 47 12.43 25.41 -6.89
C PHE A 47 11.99 25.84 -8.28
N LEU A 48 11.24 24.96 -8.94
CA LEU A 48 10.48 25.27 -10.15
C LEU A 48 9.00 25.43 -9.76
N LYS A 49 8.42 26.60 -10.03
CA LYS A 49 7.01 26.89 -9.79
C LYS A 49 6.37 27.39 -11.08
N VAL A 50 5.24 26.80 -11.45
CA VAL A 50 4.40 27.27 -12.56
C VAL A 50 3.07 27.75 -11.96
N VAL A 51 2.66 28.93 -12.39
CA VAL A 51 1.46 29.62 -11.92
C VAL A 51 0.59 29.95 -13.13
N ASP A 52 -0.72 29.79 -13.00
CA ASP A 52 -1.67 30.20 -14.04
C ASP A 52 -1.95 31.72 -14.02
N ASP A 53 -2.83 32.16 -14.90
CA ASP A 53 -3.24 33.57 -15.04
C ASP A 53 -4.03 34.10 -13.84
N GLN A 54 -4.54 33.21 -12.98
CA GLN A 54 -5.27 33.55 -11.76
C GLN A 54 -4.37 33.57 -10.52
N GLY A 55 -3.08 33.25 -10.67
CA GLY A 55 -2.14 33.18 -9.54
C GLY A 55 -2.12 31.82 -8.82
N THR A 56 -2.83 30.82 -9.35
CA THR A 56 -2.87 29.46 -8.79
C THR A 56 -1.61 28.68 -9.20
N GLN A 57 -0.99 28.01 -8.23
CA GLN A 57 0.15 27.14 -8.50
C GLN A 57 -0.32 25.83 -9.14
N ILE A 58 0.03 25.61 -10.41
CA ILE A 58 -0.33 24.39 -11.14
C ILE A 58 0.77 23.33 -11.12
N LEU A 59 2.05 23.72 -10.99
CA LEU A 59 3.17 22.79 -10.85
C LEU A 59 4.18 23.36 -9.85
N TYR A 60 4.70 22.48 -9.00
CA TYR A 60 5.78 22.79 -8.08
C TYR A 60 6.75 21.62 -7.98
N ILE A 61 8.04 21.90 -8.06
CA ILE A 61 9.14 20.95 -7.85
C ILE A 61 10.17 21.66 -6.98
N GLY A 62 10.40 21.18 -5.76
CA GLY A 62 11.34 21.81 -4.82
C GLY A 62 11.12 21.37 -3.38
N PRO A 63 11.84 21.98 -2.42
CA PRO A 63 11.71 21.65 -1.00
C PRO A 63 10.41 22.17 -0.40
N ASN A 64 9.72 21.33 0.39
CA ASN A 64 8.59 21.75 1.21
C ASN A 64 9.05 22.57 2.44
N SER A 65 8.12 22.96 3.30
CA SER A 65 8.40 23.69 4.55
C SER A 65 9.34 22.97 5.53
N GLU A 66 9.57 21.67 5.34
CA GLU A 66 10.46 20.83 6.14
C GLU A 66 11.81 20.56 5.42
N GLY A 67 12.08 21.23 4.29
CA GLY A 67 13.28 21.03 3.48
C GLY A 67 13.29 19.72 2.68
N LYS A 68 12.15 19.02 2.61
CA LYS A 68 12.05 17.76 1.86
C LYS A 68 11.63 18.01 0.43
N GLN A 69 12.33 17.38 -0.51
CA GLN A 69 12.02 17.52 -1.94
C GLN A 69 10.66 16.90 -2.25
N VAL A 70 9.80 17.69 -2.90
CA VAL A 70 8.44 17.32 -3.29
C VAL A 70 8.13 17.75 -4.72
N VAL A 71 7.18 17.07 -5.32
CA VAL A 71 6.58 17.41 -6.61
C VAL A 71 5.09 17.55 -6.40
N SER A 72 4.45 18.60 -6.89
CA SER A 72 3.01 18.78 -6.82
C SER A 72 2.48 19.33 -8.13
N LEU A 73 1.44 18.69 -8.65
CA LEU A 73 0.67 19.10 -9.80
C LEU A 73 -0.76 19.36 -9.32
N ALA A 74 -1.29 20.54 -9.61
CA ALA A 74 -2.64 20.93 -9.24
C ALA A 74 -3.48 21.25 -10.49
N ARG A 75 -4.80 21.18 -10.33
CA ARG A 75 -5.79 21.67 -11.30
C ARG A 75 -5.83 23.19 -11.26
N GLU A 76 -6.50 23.78 -12.24
CA GLU A 76 -6.75 25.23 -12.35
C GLU A 76 -7.44 25.81 -11.10
N ASN A 77 -8.26 25.01 -10.40
CA ASN A 77 -8.90 25.42 -9.15
C ASN A 77 -8.01 25.25 -7.89
N GLY A 78 -6.73 24.92 -8.06
CA GLY A 78 -5.76 24.71 -6.98
C GLY A 78 -5.84 23.33 -6.30
N SER A 79 -6.80 22.48 -6.65
CA SER A 79 -6.88 21.13 -6.10
C SER A 79 -5.75 20.24 -6.62
N VAL A 80 -5.14 19.45 -5.74
CA VAL A 80 -4.01 18.58 -6.10
C VAL A 80 -4.49 17.43 -7.00
N VAL A 81 -3.80 17.24 -8.13
CA VAL A 81 -3.96 16.09 -9.02
C VAL A 81 -2.95 15.01 -8.66
N LEU A 82 -1.69 15.39 -8.51
CA LEU A 82 -0.57 14.48 -8.30
C LEU A 82 0.40 15.13 -7.34
N GLN A 83 0.89 14.40 -6.36
CA GLN A 83 1.81 14.94 -5.37
C GLN A 83 2.74 13.86 -4.85
N SER A 84 4.04 14.15 -4.76
CA SER A 84 4.92 13.50 -3.79
C SER A 84 5.02 14.33 -2.52
N SER A 85 5.00 13.68 -1.36
CA SER A 85 5.08 14.31 -0.06
C SER A 85 5.59 13.30 0.98
N TYR A 86 5.49 13.64 2.25
CA TYR A 86 5.90 12.79 3.36
C TYR A 86 4.75 12.64 4.35
N PHE A 87 4.57 11.42 4.87
CA PHE A 87 3.60 11.13 5.92
C PHE A 87 4.29 10.25 6.97
N ALA A 88 4.23 10.66 8.24
CA ALA A 88 4.96 9.99 9.32
C ALA A 88 6.46 9.76 9.01
N GLY A 89 7.08 10.70 8.28
CA GLY A 89 8.48 10.63 7.86
C GLY A 89 8.76 9.71 6.66
N GLN A 90 7.76 9.00 6.13
CA GLN A 90 7.90 8.15 4.95
C GLN A 90 7.52 8.94 3.68
N PRO A 91 8.35 8.90 2.62
CA PRO A 91 8.01 9.52 1.35
C PRO A 91 6.84 8.78 0.70
N PHE A 92 5.92 9.53 0.14
CA PHE A 92 4.84 8.99 -0.67
C PHE A 92 4.62 9.80 -1.94
N PHE A 93 3.90 9.21 -2.89
CA PHE A 93 3.38 9.79 -4.11
C PHE A 93 1.91 9.42 -4.21
N ALA A 94 1.03 10.36 -4.59
CA ALA A 94 -0.41 10.11 -4.76
C ALA A 94 -0.99 10.88 -5.94
N MET A 95 -1.93 10.27 -6.66
CA MET A 95 -2.83 10.89 -7.62
C MET A 95 -4.25 10.94 -7.04
N ARG A 96 -4.96 12.04 -7.26
CA ARG A 96 -6.30 12.30 -6.68
C ARG A 96 -7.31 12.66 -7.76
N ASP A 97 -8.58 12.33 -7.51
CA ASP A 97 -9.71 12.75 -8.33
C ASP A 97 -10.09 14.23 -8.09
N GLN A 98 -11.15 14.69 -8.76
CA GLN A 98 -11.68 16.05 -8.62
C GLN A 98 -12.29 16.37 -7.25
N HIS A 99 -12.63 15.35 -6.46
CA HIS A 99 -13.15 15.47 -5.10
C HIS A 99 -12.05 15.24 -4.04
N ASN A 100 -10.78 15.28 -4.44
CA ASN A 100 -9.61 15.08 -3.59
C ASN A 100 -9.47 13.65 -3.02
N VAL A 101 -10.15 12.66 -3.61
CA VAL A 101 -10.05 11.24 -3.27
C VAL A 101 -8.80 10.66 -3.93
N ILE A 102 -7.99 9.90 -3.17
CA ILE A 102 -6.79 9.23 -3.70
C ILE A 102 -7.22 8.10 -4.66
N LEU A 103 -6.83 8.23 -5.92
CA LEU A 103 -7.01 7.21 -6.96
C LEU A 103 -5.79 6.27 -7.03
N PHE A 104 -4.60 6.83 -6.82
CA PHE A 104 -3.30 6.15 -6.92
C PHE A 104 -2.44 6.67 -5.77
N SER A 105 -1.69 5.86 -5.03
CA SER A 105 -0.68 6.32 -4.08
C SER A 105 0.28 5.20 -3.74
N ASP A 106 1.57 5.45 -3.57
CA ASP A 106 2.42 4.49 -2.86
C ASP A 106 2.10 4.53 -1.34
N ASN A 107 2.37 3.42 -0.66
CA ASN A 107 1.80 3.00 0.62
C ASN A 107 2.26 3.81 1.86
N ALA A 108 2.77 5.02 1.70
CA ALA A 108 3.35 5.77 2.83
C ALA A 108 2.36 6.74 3.51
N ALA A 109 1.28 7.18 2.86
CA ALA A 109 0.34 8.17 3.42
C ALA A 109 -0.84 7.63 4.24
N GLY A 110 -0.98 6.31 4.39
CA GLY A 110 -2.05 5.74 5.17
C GLY A 110 -2.17 4.24 4.97
N SER A 111 -2.99 3.61 5.80
CA SER A 111 -3.36 2.18 5.71
C SER A 111 -4.10 1.78 4.41
N GLY A 112 -4.05 2.61 3.35
CA GLY A 112 -4.88 2.46 2.14
C GLY A 112 -4.51 3.30 0.91
N GLY A 113 -3.26 3.77 0.76
CA GLY A 113 -2.79 4.36 -0.52
C GLY A 113 -2.21 3.26 -1.44
N MET A 114 -2.78 3.12 -2.65
CA MET A 114 -2.78 1.94 -3.54
C MET A 114 -2.43 0.59 -2.93
N ALA A 115 -3.43 -0.27 -3.09
CA ALA A 115 -3.26 -1.68 -3.36
C ALA A 115 -2.25 -2.30 -2.40
N ARG A 116 -2.69 -2.63 -1.19
CA ARG A 116 -2.48 -4.02 -0.77
C ARG A 116 -3.25 -4.82 -1.81
N PRO A 117 -2.70 -5.29 -2.95
CA PRO A 117 -3.49 -6.19 -3.77
C PRO A 117 -3.60 -7.41 -2.88
N TRP A 118 -4.80 -7.66 -2.36
CA TRP A 118 -5.06 -8.90 -1.65
C TRP A 118 -5.01 -9.93 -2.77
N LEU A 119 -3.83 -10.50 -3.02
CA LEU A 119 -3.67 -11.54 -4.03
C LEU A 119 -4.22 -12.80 -3.39
N PRO A 120 -5.44 -13.23 -3.76
CA PRO A 120 -6.04 -14.38 -3.14
C PRO A 120 -5.22 -15.61 -3.53
N ILE A 121 -4.95 -16.46 -2.55
CA ILE A 121 -4.42 -17.79 -2.80
C ILE A 121 -5.62 -18.73 -2.79
N PRO A 122 -6.05 -19.28 -3.93
CA PRO A 122 -7.14 -20.23 -3.95
C PRO A 122 -6.73 -21.49 -3.20
N MET A 123 -7.49 -21.83 -2.16
CA MET A 123 -7.25 -23.01 -1.32
C MET A 123 -8.36 -24.02 -1.54
N TYR A 124 -8.00 -25.29 -1.69
CA TYR A 124 -8.94 -26.38 -1.87
C TYR A 124 -8.86 -27.37 -0.70
N PRO A 125 -10.00 -27.82 -0.17
CA PRO A 125 -10.01 -28.78 0.94
C PRO A 125 -9.47 -30.13 0.48
N ARG A 126 -8.78 -30.83 1.38
CA ARG A 126 -8.15 -32.15 1.17
C ARG A 126 -8.70 -33.20 2.14
N PHE A 127 -9.80 -32.90 2.81
CA PHE A 127 -10.48 -33.76 3.76
C PHE A 127 -11.98 -33.82 3.47
N VAL A 128 -12.63 -34.85 3.99
CA VAL A 128 -14.09 -34.95 4.02
C VAL A 128 -14.56 -34.28 5.30
N THR A 129 -15.55 -33.39 5.20
CA THR A 129 -16.09 -32.68 6.35
C THR A 129 -16.77 -33.65 7.31
N HIS A 130 -16.51 -33.46 8.61
CA HIS A 130 -17.20 -34.12 9.70
C HIS A 130 -18.49 -33.37 10.04
N ASP A 131 -19.55 -34.11 10.33
CA ASP A 131 -20.86 -33.54 10.64
C ASP A 131 -20.99 -33.35 12.16
N GLU A 132 -21.08 -32.11 12.65
CA GLU A 132 -21.39 -31.82 14.06
C GLU A 132 -22.87 -31.46 14.30
N GLY A 133 -23.77 -31.60 13.31
CA GLY A 133 -25.16 -31.13 13.41
C GLY A 133 -26.20 -32.00 12.69
N ALA A 134 -27.48 -31.79 13.04
CA ALA A 134 -28.61 -32.40 12.33
C ALA A 134 -28.78 -31.78 10.94
N VAL A 135 -29.04 -32.61 9.94
CA VAL A 135 -29.26 -32.21 8.53
C VAL A 135 -30.45 -31.25 8.43
N ASP A 136 -30.28 -30.09 7.78
CA ASP A 136 -31.40 -29.21 7.43
C ASP A 136 -32.20 -29.85 6.27
N PRO A 137 -33.46 -30.28 6.49
CA PRO A 137 -34.23 -30.96 5.46
C PRO A 137 -34.57 -30.09 4.24
N GLY A 138 -34.54 -28.76 4.37
CA GLY A 138 -34.91 -27.80 3.32
C GLY A 138 -33.77 -27.38 2.41
N LEU A 139 -32.52 -27.56 2.87
CA LEU A 139 -31.31 -27.15 2.15
C LEU A 139 -30.37 -28.32 1.81
N GLY A 140 -30.68 -29.53 2.29
CA GLY A 140 -29.78 -30.69 2.20
C GLY A 140 -28.68 -30.64 3.27
N TYR A 141 -27.56 -31.33 3.06
CA TYR A 141 -26.39 -31.25 3.95
C TYR A 141 -25.81 -29.82 3.91
N THR A 142 -26.22 -28.96 4.84
CA THR A 142 -25.69 -27.60 4.98
C THR A 142 -24.58 -27.57 6.02
N TYR A 143 -23.35 -27.41 5.54
CA TYR A 143 -22.19 -27.21 6.39
C TYR A 143 -22.09 -25.72 6.73
N SER A 144 -22.59 -25.30 7.90
CA SER A 144 -22.39 -23.93 8.39
C SER A 144 -20.90 -23.64 8.63
N SER A 145 -20.11 -24.68 8.92
CA SER A 145 -18.65 -24.63 8.96
C SER A 145 -18.01 -25.96 8.57
N MET A 146 -16.74 -25.93 8.15
CA MET A 146 -16.00 -27.15 7.78
C MET A 146 -15.23 -27.71 8.99
N TRP A 147 -15.61 -28.91 9.42
CA TRP A 147 -15.00 -29.63 10.53
C TRP A 147 -14.25 -30.84 10.02
N ILE A 148 -13.18 -31.26 10.72
CA ILE A 148 -12.49 -32.52 10.46
C ILE A 148 -12.56 -33.43 11.68
N ASP A 149 -12.79 -34.71 11.48
CA ASP A 149 -12.78 -35.70 12.55
C ASP A 149 -11.40 -35.74 13.21
N ASN A 150 -11.38 -35.63 14.54
CA ASN A 150 -10.15 -35.66 15.33
C ASN A 150 -9.35 -36.96 15.15
N GLY A 151 -10.02 -38.08 14.88
CA GLY A 151 -9.36 -39.36 14.56
C GLY A 151 -8.51 -39.30 13.29
N ALA A 152 -8.85 -38.41 12.34
CA ALA A 152 -8.10 -38.24 11.10
C ALA A 152 -6.85 -37.36 11.27
N ILE A 153 -6.75 -36.56 12.34
CA ILE A 153 -5.67 -35.58 12.56
C ILE A 153 -4.82 -35.86 13.81
N ALA A 154 -4.75 -37.13 14.22
CA ALA A 154 -3.84 -37.58 15.27
C ALA A 154 -2.35 -37.33 14.95
N THR A 155 -2.03 -37.16 13.67
CA THR A 155 -0.72 -36.69 13.17
C THR A 155 -0.94 -35.44 12.32
N GLU A 156 0.13 -34.73 11.98
CA GLU A 156 0.01 -33.58 11.09
C GLU A 156 -0.53 -33.98 9.71
N GLN A 157 -1.71 -33.45 9.36
CA GLN A 157 -2.35 -33.67 8.08
C GLN A 157 -2.49 -32.38 7.29
N VAL A 158 -2.41 -32.48 5.97
CA VAL A 158 -2.72 -31.37 5.04
C VAL A 158 -4.24 -31.26 4.91
N LEU A 159 -4.80 -30.15 5.38
CA LEU A 159 -6.24 -29.90 5.33
C LEU A 159 -6.63 -29.10 4.10
N TRP A 160 -5.79 -28.13 3.73
CA TRP A 160 -6.03 -27.30 2.55
C TRP A 160 -4.76 -27.18 1.73
N ARG A 161 -4.91 -27.18 0.41
CA ARG A 161 -3.80 -26.98 -0.52
C ARG A 161 -4.18 -26.02 -1.63
N GLY A 162 -3.25 -25.15 -1.96
CA GLY A 162 -3.30 -24.23 -3.08
C GLY A 162 -1.92 -24.05 -3.70
N SER A 163 -1.83 -23.12 -4.65
CA SER A 163 -0.56 -22.69 -5.25
C SER A 163 -0.58 -21.18 -5.46
N ALA A 164 0.56 -20.52 -5.27
CA ALA A 164 0.68 -19.08 -5.40
C ALA A 164 1.89 -18.67 -6.26
N SER A 165 1.73 -17.57 -6.99
CA SER A 165 2.85 -16.73 -7.45
C SER A 165 3.09 -15.67 -6.39
N VAL A 166 4.24 -15.74 -5.71
CA VAL A 166 4.50 -14.93 -4.51
C VAL A 166 5.04 -13.57 -4.90
N LEU A 167 4.14 -12.59 -4.97
CA LEU A 167 4.46 -11.20 -5.33
C LEU A 167 4.43 -10.24 -4.13
N HIS A 168 4.06 -10.73 -2.95
CA HIS A 168 4.07 -9.94 -1.73
C HIS A 168 4.75 -10.65 -0.56
N LYS A 169 5.27 -9.82 0.34
CA LYS A 169 6.10 -10.25 1.47
C LYS A 169 5.30 -10.94 2.57
N PHE A 170 4.05 -10.56 2.78
CA PHE A 170 3.27 -11.08 3.89
C PHE A 170 2.07 -11.87 3.43
N VAL A 171 1.65 -12.86 4.21
CA VAL A 171 0.42 -13.63 4.00
C VAL A 171 -0.39 -13.68 5.28
N GLN A 172 -1.71 -13.65 5.16
CA GLN A 172 -2.60 -13.89 6.28
C GLN A 172 -3.77 -14.79 5.87
N VAL A 173 -4.35 -15.47 6.84
CA VAL A 173 -5.41 -16.46 6.67
C VAL A 173 -6.58 -16.04 7.54
N THR A 174 -7.77 -15.97 6.97
CA THR A 174 -9.02 -15.72 7.69
C THR A 174 -9.89 -16.96 7.57
N GLY A 175 -10.46 -17.39 8.70
CA GLY A 175 -11.24 -18.61 8.75
C GLY A 175 -11.75 -18.94 10.15
N GLY A 176 -12.34 -20.13 10.26
CA GLY A 176 -12.78 -20.73 11.51
C GLY A 176 -11.73 -21.68 12.06
N TRP A 177 -11.40 -21.53 13.33
CA TRP A 177 -10.40 -22.34 14.06
C TRP A 177 -10.97 -22.81 15.38
N GLY A 178 -10.61 -24.02 15.81
CA GLY A 178 -10.80 -24.41 17.20
C GLY A 178 -11.37 -25.81 17.40
N ARG A 179 -11.78 -26.05 18.65
CA ARG A 179 -11.93 -27.40 19.23
C ARG A 179 -13.15 -28.18 18.78
N ALA A 180 -13.05 -29.49 19.03
CA ALA A 180 -14.13 -30.40 19.37
C ALA A 180 -14.64 -30.16 20.79
N ALA A 181 -15.96 -30.19 20.99
CA ALA A 181 -16.54 -30.15 22.33
C ALA A 181 -16.09 -31.35 23.19
N GLY A 182 -15.80 -31.12 24.48
CA GLY A 182 -15.69 -32.18 25.48
C GLY A 182 -14.32 -32.82 25.71
N SER A 183 -13.24 -32.30 25.12
CA SER A 183 -11.88 -32.83 25.32
C SER A 183 -10.82 -31.74 25.56
N SER A 184 -9.69 -32.10 26.18
CA SER A 184 -8.59 -31.19 26.53
C SER A 184 -7.61 -30.91 25.39
N HIS A 185 -8.00 -31.19 24.15
CA HIS A 185 -7.09 -31.10 23.01
C HIS A 185 -7.04 -29.69 22.44
N VAL A 186 -5.84 -29.31 21.99
CA VAL A 186 -5.59 -28.03 21.36
C VAL A 186 -5.11 -28.30 19.93
N PRO A 187 -5.91 -28.00 18.89
CA PRO A 187 -5.47 -28.14 17.52
C PRO A 187 -4.36 -27.14 17.22
N ARG A 188 -3.32 -27.61 16.55
CA ARG A 188 -2.17 -26.83 16.11
C ARG A 188 -2.15 -26.74 14.61
N TYR A 189 -2.43 -25.55 14.10
CA TYR A 189 -2.45 -25.23 12.69
C TYR A 189 -1.09 -24.70 12.25
N ARG A 190 -0.69 -25.02 11.02
CA ARG A 190 0.51 -24.45 10.40
C ARG A 190 0.24 -24.06 8.96
N LEU A 191 0.70 -22.87 8.59
CA LEU A 191 0.75 -22.44 7.19
C LEU A 191 2.14 -22.78 6.64
N LYS A 192 2.20 -23.48 5.51
CA LYS A 192 3.45 -23.89 4.87
C LYS A 192 3.52 -23.39 3.43
N PHE A 193 4.72 -22.97 3.03
CA PHE A 193 5.09 -22.60 1.66
C PHE A 193 6.23 -23.53 1.22
N ASN A 194 6.01 -24.32 0.16
CA ASN A 194 6.94 -25.36 -0.31
C ASN A 194 7.45 -26.27 0.83
N GLY A 195 6.57 -26.68 1.73
CA GLY A 195 6.89 -27.52 2.89
C GLY A 195 7.52 -26.79 4.08
N THR A 196 7.93 -25.53 3.94
CA THR A 196 8.49 -24.71 5.03
C THR A 196 7.35 -24.06 5.81
N THR A 197 7.33 -24.24 7.13
CA THR A 197 6.36 -23.56 8.01
C THR A 197 6.66 -22.06 8.11
N VAL A 198 5.70 -21.23 7.70
CA VAL A 198 5.78 -19.76 7.78
C VAL A 198 4.93 -19.18 8.91
N GLY A 199 3.92 -19.93 9.37
CA GLY A 199 3.05 -19.54 10.48
C GLY A 199 2.57 -20.72 11.29
N THR A 200 2.33 -20.52 12.59
CA THR A 200 1.77 -21.53 13.49
C THR A 200 0.84 -20.85 14.48
N TRP A 201 -0.31 -21.46 14.75
CA TRP A 201 -1.25 -20.98 15.76
C TRP A 201 -2.07 -22.14 16.34
N THR A 202 -2.77 -21.84 17.43
CA THR A 202 -3.67 -22.75 18.13
C THR A 202 -4.95 -22.00 18.49
N ALA A 203 -6.07 -22.72 18.57
CA ALA A 203 -7.34 -22.15 19.03
C ALA A 203 -8.01 -23.15 19.99
N THR A 204 -8.28 -22.72 21.23
CA THR A 204 -8.92 -23.55 22.26
C THR A 204 -10.43 -23.55 22.17
N ASP A 205 -11.00 -22.45 21.70
CA ASP A 205 -12.44 -22.28 21.47
C ASP A 205 -12.72 -22.22 19.97
N SER A 206 -13.97 -22.52 19.59
CA SER A 206 -14.45 -22.32 18.22
C SER A 206 -14.57 -20.82 17.95
N ILE A 207 -13.67 -20.29 17.11
CA ILE A 207 -13.56 -18.86 16.81
C ILE A 207 -13.40 -18.61 15.32
N GLY A 208 -14.02 -17.53 14.82
CA GLY A 208 -13.67 -16.93 13.54
C GLY A 208 -12.58 -15.88 13.76
N ALA A 209 -11.40 -16.06 13.17
CA ALA A 209 -10.29 -15.13 13.36
C ALA A 209 -9.39 -15.02 12.13
N THR A 210 -8.70 -13.88 12.03
CA THR A 210 -7.59 -13.70 11.09
C THR A 210 -6.27 -13.95 11.79
N VAL A 211 -5.42 -14.79 11.21
CA VAL A 211 -4.09 -15.13 11.70
C VAL A 211 -3.00 -14.65 10.72
N GLY A 212 -1.86 -14.23 11.28
CA GLY A 212 -0.81 -13.51 10.55
C GLY A 212 -0.85 -11.99 10.84
N PRO A 213 -0.19 -11.14 10.02
CA PRO A 213 0.57 -11.51 8.83
C PRO A 213 1.85 -12.30 9.15
N TYR A 214 2.13 -13.32 8.33
CA TYR A 214 3.37 -14.09 8.37
C TYR A 214 4.33 -13.64 7.26
N ASP A 215 5.62 -13.56 7.56
CA ASP A 215 6.65 -13.18 6.59
C ASP A 215 6.98 -14.38 5.66
N ILE A 216 6.78 -14.17 4.36
CA ILE A 216 7.08 -15.11 3.29
C ILE A 216 8.11 -14.55 2.31
N SER A 217 8.93 -13.58 2.74
CA SER A 217 9.99 -12.96 1.92
C SER A 217 10.93 -13.98 1.27
N ALA A 218 11.15 -15.14 1.89
CA ALA A 218 11.99 -16.21 1.34
C ALA A 218 11.46 -16.79 0.01
N PHE A 219 10.18 -16.56 -0.31
CA PHE A 219 9.52 -17.07 -1.50
C PHE A 219 9.22 -15.99 -2.54
N LEU A 220 9.61 -14.73 -2.30
CA LEU A 220 9.36 -13.62 -3.23
C LEU A 220 9.88 -13.95 -4.64
N ASP A 221 9.10 -13.55 -5.64
CA ASP A 221 9.35 -13.74 -7.07
C ASP A 221 9.34 -15.20 -7.55
N GLN A 222 8.91 -16.14 -6.70
CA GLN A 222 8.71 -17.54 -7.08
C GLN A 222 7.28 -17.78 -7.58
N ASN A 223 7.17 -18.63 -8.59
CA ASN A 223 5.89 -19.06 -9.18
C ASN A 223 5.56 -20.50 -8.78
N ASN A 224 4.26 -20.83 -8.76
CA ASN A 224 3.75 -22.17 -8.41
C ASN A 224 4.25 -22.68 -7.04
N VAL A 225 4.41 -21.79 -6.07
CA VAL A 225 4.77 -22.17 -4.70
C VAL A 225 3.59 -22.91 -4.08
N ALA A 226 3.83 -24.14 -3.61
CA ALA A 226 2.81 -24.93 -2.94
C ALA A 226 2.47 -24.29 -1.60
N VAL A 227 1.18 -24.00 -1.38
CA VAL A 227 0.68 -23.42 -0.14
C VAL A 227 -0.20 -24.44 0.56
N GLU A 228 0.12 -24.76 1.80
CA GLU A 228 -0.58 -25.79 2.56
C GLU A 228 -0.98 -25.29 3.93
N LEU A 229 -2.23 -25.53 4.32
CA LEU A 229 -2.66 -25.43 5.70
C LEU A 229 -2.71 -26.83 6.30
N THR A 230 -1.91 -27.06 7.33
CA THR A 230 -1.88 -28.33 8.05
C THR A 230 -2.48 -28.18 9.44
N CYS A 231 -2.96 -29.27 10.00
CA CYS A 231 -3.39 -29.35 11.39
C CYS A 231 -2.89 -30.64 12.03
N SER A 232 -2.57 -30.57 13.32
CA SER A 232 -2.26 -31.72 14.18
C SER A 232 -2.91 -31.53 15.54
N LEU A 233 -3.32 -32.62 16.17
CA LEU A 233 -3.71 -32.60 17.59
C LEU A 233 -2.54 -33.01 18.47
N ASP A 234 -2.33 -32.29 19.58
CA ASP A 234 -1.28 -32.62 20.56
C ASP A 234 -1.57 -33.93 21.30
N THR A 235 -2.84 -34.29 21.42
CA THR A 235 -3.32 -35.58 21.97
C THR A 235 -4.57 -35.96 21.17
N GLY A 236 -4.68 -37.23 20.75
CA GLY A 236 -5.86 -37.70 19.99
C GLY A 236 -7.14 -37.53 20.79
N GLY A 237 -8.27 -37.29 20.12
CA GLY A 237 -9.55 -36.99 20.75
C GLY A 237 -10.74 -37.42 19.93
N THR A 238 -11.94 -37.33 20.52
CA THR A 238 -13.21 -37.54 19.83
C THR A 238 -13.82 -36.20 19.39
N GLY A 239 -14.72 -36.22 18.40
CA GLY A 239 -15.41 -35.04 17.86
C GLY A 239 -14.68 -34.39 16.69
N GLY A 240 -15.07 -33.18 16.31
CA GLY A 240 -14.52 -32.46 15.15
C GLY A 240 -13.65 -31.26 15.52
N THR A 241 -12.61 -31.01 14.73
CA THR A 241 -11.82 -29.78 14.78
C THR A 241 -12.28 -28.82 13.69
N LEU A 242 -12.60 -27.57 14.06
CA LEU A 242 -13.01 -26.54 13.12
C LEU A 242 -11.82 -26.09 12.27
N CYS A 243 -11.92 -26.23 10.95
CA CYS A 243 -10.83 -25.97 10.02
C CYS A 243 -11.33 -25.36 8.70
N GLN A 244 -12.06 -24.26 8.81
CA GLN A 244 -12.61 -23.54 7.67
C GLN A 244 -11.65 -22.44 7.21
N ILE A 245 -11.41 -22.35 5.89
CA ILE A 245 -10.78 -21.18 5.27
C ILE A 245 -11.86 -20.35 4.60
N ASP A 246 -11.98 -19.09 5.02
CA ASP A 246 -12.81 -18.10 4.33
C ASP A 246 -11.98 -17.38 3.25
N SER A 247 -10.73 -17.03 3.57
CA SER A 247 -9.81 -16.43 2.62
C SER A 247 -8.34 -16.58 3.02
N VAL A 248 -7.47 -16.67 2.01
CA VAL A 248 -6.02 -16.55 2.16
C VAL A 248 -5.55 -15.51 1.16
N TYR A 249 -4.74 -14.57 1.60
CA TYR A 249 -4.26 -13.51 0.72
C TYR A 249 -2.89 -13.02 1.12
N MET A 250 -2.11 -12.70 0.08
CA MET A 250 -0.83 -12.04 0.23
C MET A 250 -1.03 -10.52 0.26
N ARG A 251 -0.17 -9.81 0.98
CA ARG A 251 -0.19 -8.35 1.13
C ARG A 251 1.24 -7.80 1.26
N GLN A 252 1.43 -6.58 0.79
CA GLN A 252 2.69 -5.84 0.94
C GLN A 252 3.02 -5.54 2.40
#